data_AF-A0A6C0SLR3-F1
#
_entry.id   AF-A0A6C0SLR3-F1
#
_cell.length_a   1.000
_cell.length_b   1.000
_cell.length_c   1.000
_cell.angle_alpha   90.00
_cell.angle_beta   90.00
_cell.angle_gamma   90.00
#
_symmetry.space_group_name_H-M   'P 1'
#
loop_
_entity.id
_entity.type
_entity.pdbx_description
1 polymer ?
#
loop_
_entity_poly.entity_id
_entity_poly.type
_entity_poly.pdbx_seq_one_letter_code
_entity_poly.pdbx_strand_id
1 'polypeptide(L)' 'MPTIKQLIRNTRQPIRNVTKSPALGGCPQRRGTCTRVYLFWLFDPIFRTPLLTILYSDSI' A
#
# COMPACT_ATOMS: atom_id res chain seq x y z
N MET A 1 -18.68 0.48 -28.56
CA MET A 1 -17.40 0.38 -29.28
C MET A 1 -17.04 1.77 -29.81
N PRO A 2 -15.91 2.37 -29.43
CA PRO A 2 -15.55 3.70 -29.92
C PRO A 2 -15.08 3.65 -31.38
N THR A 3 -15.44 4.67 -32.15
CA THR A 3 -15.04 4.83 -33.56
C THR A 3 -13.68 5.53 -33.68
N ILE A 4 -12.97 5.33 -34.81
CA ILE A 4 -11.63 5.91 -35.03
C ILE A 4 -11.64 7.45 -34.89
N LYS A 5 -12.70 8.12 -35.39
CA LYS A 5 -12.85 9.58 -35.26
C LYS A 5 -12.95 10.04 -33.80
N GLN A 6 -13.49 9.22 -32.90
CA GLN A 6 -13.54 9.52 -31.47
C GLN A 6 -12.16 9.37 -30.81
N LEU A 7 -11.36 8.39 -31.22
CA LEU A 7 -10.00 8.18 -30.71
C LEU A 7 -9.01 9.25 -31.19
N ILE A 8 -9.20 9.78 -32.40
CA ILE A 8 -8.38 10.89 -32.93
C ILE A 8 -8.65 12.19 -32.17
N ARG A 9 -9.92 12.46 -31.82
CA ARG A 9 -10.30 13.65 -31.03
C ARG A 9 -9.97 13.50 -29.56
N ASN A 10 -10.20 12.31 -29.00
CA ASN A 10 -9.99 11.97 -27.61
C ASN A 10 -9.13 10.69 -27.53
N THR A 11 -7.82 10.88 -27.42
CA THR A 11 -6.89 9.76 -27.24
C THR A 11 -7.14 9.05 -25.91
N ARG A 12 -7.02 7.72 -25.89
CA ARG A 12 -7.12 6.95 -24.64
C ARG A 12 -6.01 7.36 -23.69
N GLN A 13 -6.39 7.74 -22.48
CA GLN A 13 -5.42 8.03 -21.42
C GLN A 13 -5.02 6.72 -20.72
N PRO A 14 -3.72 6.52 -20.45
CA PRO A 14 -3.28 5.38 -19.65
C PRO A 14 -3.79 5.51 -18.22
N ILE A 15 -4.19 4.40 -17.61
CA ILE A 15 -4.58 4.34 -16.21
C ILE A 15 -3.31 4.49 -15.37
N ARG A 16 -3.27 5.49 -14.48
CA ARG A 16 -2.16 5.66 -13.54
C ARG A 16 -2.32 4.67 -12.40
N ASN A 17 -1.40 3.70 -12.30
CA ASN A 17 -1.37 2.75 -11.20
C ASN A 17 -0.53 3.32 -10.05
N VAL A 18 -1.12 3.44 -8.87
CA VAL A 18 -0.40 3.80 -7.64
C VAL A 18 -0.06 2.52 -6.89
N THR A 19 1.19 2.40 -6.45
CA THR A 19 1.63 1.26 -5.64
C THR A 19 1.04 1.35 -4.24
N LYS A 20 0.53 0.24 -3.71
CA LYS A 20 0.01 0.17 -2.33
C LYS A 20 1.08 0.44 -1.25
N SER A 21 2.36 0.35 -1.62
CA SER A 21 3.49 0.49 -0.70
C SER A 21 4.54 1.46 -1.25
N PRO A 22 4.26 2.79 -1.27
CA PRO A 22 5.20 3.79 -1.80
C PRO A 22 6.49 3.88 -0.99
N ALA A 23 6.43 3.57 0.32
CA ALA A 23 7.57 3.62 1.23
C ALA A 23 8.72 2.68 0.85
N LEU A 24 8.44 1.60 0.11
CA LEU A 24 9.46 0.65 -0.37
C LEU A 24 10.27 1.18 -1.56
N GLY A 25 9.79 2.21 -2.26
CA GLY A 25 10.47 2.86 -3.38
C GLY A 25 11.09 1.92 -4.42
N GLY A 26 10.45 0.76 -4.67
CA GLY A 26 10.92 -0.25 -5.62
C GLY A 26 11.86 -1.32 -5.05
N CYS A 27 12.24 -1.26 -3.76
CA CYS A 27 13.02 -2.29 -3.09
C CYS A 27 12.11 -3.41 -2.55
N PRO A 28 12.54 -4.69 -2.55
CA PRO A 28 11.75 -5.79 -1.99
C PRO A 28 11.59 -5.69 -0.46
N GLN A 29 12.59 -5.12 0.23
CA GLN A 29 12.56 -4.87 1.67
C GLN A 29 13.36 -3.60 1.97
N ARG A 30 12.89 -2.78 2.92
CA ARG A 30 13.66 -1.68 3.52
C ARG A 30 13.83 -1.90 5.02
N ARG A 31 14.91 -1.38 5.60
CA ARG A 31 15.16 -1.37 7.04
C ARG A 31 14.67 -0.05 7.62
N GLY A 32 14.06 -0.12 8.81
CA GLY A 32 13.52 1.04 9.52
C GLY A 32 13.57 0.79 11.02
N THR A 33 13.57 1.86 11.81
CA THR A 33 13.59 1.81 13.28
C THR A 33 12.20 2.07 13.85
N CYS A 34 11.80 1.33 14.88
CA CYS A 34 10.51 1.53 15.54
C CYS A 34 10.52 2.82 16.37
N THR A 35 9.67 3.78 16.03
CA THR A 35 9.55 5.05 16.78
C THR A 35 8.70 4.89 18.04
N ARG A 36 7.67 4.05 18.00
CA ARG A 36 6.83 3.69 19.16
C ARG A 36 6.37 2.23 19.08
N VAL A 37 6.26 1.60 20.24
CA VAL A 37 5.79 0.21 20.37
C VAL A 37 4.50 0.24 21.18
N TYR A 38 3.40 -0.10 20.51
CA TYR A 38 2.07 -0.20 21.13
C TYR A 38 1.54 -1.62 20.94
N LEU A 39 0.81 -2.11 21.95
CA LEU A 39 0.09 -3.37 21.86
C LEU A 39 -1.34 -3.08 21.39
N PHE A 40 -1.70 -3.56 20.19
CA PHE A 40 -3.06 -3.50 19.69
C PHE A 40 -3.72 -4.87 19.88
N TRP A 41 -4.91 -4.88 20.48
CA TRP A 41 -5.74 -6.08 20.58
C TRP A 41 -6.72 -6.09 19.42
N LEU A 42 -6.42 -6.89 18.39
CA LEU A 42 -7.40 -7.25 17.38
C LEU A 42 -8.35 -8.26 18.03
N PHE A 43 -9.61 -7.84 18.18
CA PHE A 43 -10.66 -8.66 18.77
C PHE A 43 -11.15 -9.66 17.72
N ASP A 44 -10.34 -10.66 17.41
CA ASP A 44 -10.79 -11.87 16.72
C ASP A 44 -11.34 -12.85 17.78
N PRO A 45 -12.60 -13.32 17.66
CA PRO A 45 -13.22 -14.16 18.69
C PRO A 45 -12.64 -15.58 18.80
N ILE A 46 -11.63 -15.94 18.00
CA ILE A 46 -11.20 -17.34 17.81
C ILE A 46 -9.74 -17.61 18.24
N PHE A 47 -8.80 -16.67 18.09
CA PHE A 47 -7.38 -16.92 18.40
C PHE A 47 -6.77 -15.84 19.29
N ARG A 48 -6.64 -16.16 20.58
CA ARG A 48 -5.97 -15.31 21.58
C ARG A 48 -4.45 -15.48 21.51
N THR A 49 -3.84 -15.07 20.41
CA THR A 49 -2.38 -14.94 20.32
C THR A 49 -2.02 -13.50 20.01
N PRO A 50 -1.20 -12.82 20.84
CA PRO A 50 -0.77 -11.47 20.56
C PRO A 50 0.21 -11.52 19.38
N LEU A 51 -0.28 -11.28 18.17
CA LEU A 51 0.58 -10.97 17.03
C LEU A 51 1.21 -9.62 17.33
N LEU A 52 2.48 -9.64 17.75
CA LEU A 52 3.33 -8.46 17.91
C LEU A 52 3.48 -7.81 16.53
N THR A 53 2.51 -6.98 16.17
CA THR A 53 2.49 -6.33 14.86
C THR A 53 3.26 -5.03 15.00
N ILE A 54 4.49 -5.03 14.48
CA ILE A 54 5.32 -3.84 14.41
C ILE A 54 4.64 -2.90 13.42
N LEU A 55 4.00 -1.83 13.90
CA LEU A 55 3.59 -0.73 13.03
C LEU A 55 4.87 -0.03 12.54
N TYR A 56 5.32 -0.45 11.36
CA TYR A 56 6.38 0.17 10.60
C TYR A 56 5.96 1.62 10.34
N SER A 57 6.43 2.52 11.19
CA SER A 57 6.25 3.95 10.97
C SER A 57 7.23 4.33 9.88
N ASP A 58 6.68 4.59 8.70
CA ASP A 58 7.32 5.36 7.66
C ASP A 58 7.89 6.64 8.30
N SER A 59 9.20 6.66 8.51
CA SER A 59 9.93 7.84 8.96
C SER A 59 11.29 7.80 8.29
N ILE A 60 11.33 8.58 7.19
CA ILE A 60 12.41 8.87 6.22
C ILE A 60 12.31 8.08 4.92
#